data_AF-A0A7S3WTK1-F1
#
_entry.id   AF-A0A7S3WTK1-F1
#
_cell.length_a   1.000
_cell.length_b   1.000
_cell.length_c   1.000
_cell.angle_alpha   90.00
_cell.angle_beta   90.00
_cell.angle_gamma   90.00
#
_symmetry.space_group_name_H-M   'P 1'
#
loop_
_entity.id
_entity.type
_entity.pdbx_description
1 polymer ?
#
loop_
_entity_poly.entity_id
_entity_poly.type
_entity_poly.pdbx_seq_one_letter_code
_entity_poly.pdbx_strand_id
1 'polypeptide(L)'
;RRWPQSADAAWRRRCDGGPARFGDSAADSRPAGCTALGADVAFPAAEQVYGLPERVAPLALPMTARLRAFSAALTRQREPYRLFNLDVFRYDRSTGVGLYGSLPFLLAHGGGAGSGGAGGSAGVLWLSAADTYVDLWRGGGGGVVSHWLSEGGGMDVVLLGGPGDEDVVRQLGALTGTPPLPPLWSLGYHQSHWNVKSQPQLEGIDANADRLGWPLDGLWLDIEHAQGKRYFTWDGAAFPDPRGMAAAIEPKGRRLVAIADPHLRAAPEYDIYAAAANASLLVRPPPSRGGGNAGRSGGGDGEGGGEGGGGE
;
A
#
# COMPACT_ATOMS: atom_id res chain seq x y z
N ARG A 1 32.29 12.98 -1.30
CA ARG A 1 33.29 11.88 -1.15
C ARG A 1 33.20 11.02 -2.42
N ARG A 2 34.30 10.72 -3.12
CA ARG A 2 34.25 9.82 -4.29
C ARG A 2 34.01 8.39 -3.83
N TRP A 3 33.12 7.68 -4.53
CA TRP A 3 32.89 6.25 -4.33
C TRP A 3 34.19 5.47 -4.60
N PRO A 4 34.68 4.63 -3.67
CA PRO A 4 35.92 3.88 -3.87
C PRO A 4 35.77 2.88 -5.03
N GLN A 5 36.78 2.79 -5.91
CA GLN A 5 36.78 1.85 -7.04
C GLN A 5 36.65 0.38 -6.61
N SER A 6 37.12 0.03 -5.41
CA SER A 6 36.97 -1.31 -4.83
C SER A 6 35.54 -1.63 -4.39
N ALA A 7 34.78 -0.62 -3.94
CA ALA A 7 33.37 -0.74 -3.64
C ALA A 7 32.53 -0.89 -4.92
N ASP A 8 32.92 -0.19 -6.00
CA ASP A 8 32.31 -0.33 -7.34
C ASP A 8 32.50 -1.76 -7.89
N ALA A 9 33.72 -2.32 -7.82
CA ALA A 9 33.99 -3.67 -8.29
C ALA A 9 33.26 -4.77 -7.48
N ALA A 10 33.10 -4.59 -6.17
CA ALA A 10 32.35 -5.51 -5.31
C ALA A 10 30.83 -5.40 -5.52
N TRP A 11 30.34 -4.18 -5.76
CA TRP A 11 28.94 -3.91 -6.08
C TRP A 11 28.57 -4.53 -7.45
N ARG A 12 29.38 -4.28 -8.50
CA ARG A 12 29.17 -4.88 -9.83
C ARG A 12 29.11 -6.42 -9.78
N ARG A 13 30.02 -7.07 -9.06
CA ARG A 13 29.98 -8.54 -8.87
C ARG A 13 28.71 -9.06 -8.18
N ARG A 14 28.10 -8.28 -7.28
CA ARG A 14 26.80 -8.64 -6.66
C ARG A 14 25.62 -8.34 -7.57
N CYS A 15 25.74 -7.30 -8.38
CA CYS A 15 24.72 -6.85 -9.33
C CYS A 15 24.63 -7.70 -10.58
N ASP A 16 25.75 -8.26 -11.03
CA ASP A 16 25.84 -9.19 -12.15
C ASP A 16 25.49 -10.64 -11.74
N GLY A 17 25.06 -10.86 -10.50
CA GLY A 17 24.54 -12.15 -10.05
C GLY A 17 23.30 -12.51 -10.88
N GLY A 18 23.19 -13.76 -11.30
CA GLY A 18 22.05 -14.28 -12.08
C GLY A 18 20.69 -14.14 -11.37
N PRO A 19 19.68 -14.94 -11.72
CA PRO A 19 18.34 -14.78 -11.16
C PRO A 19 18.34 -14.70 -9.62
N ALA A 20 17.62 -13.72 -9.06
CA ALA A 20 17.43 -13.59 -7.62
C ALA A 20 16.17 -14.34 -7.19
N ARG A 21 16.12 -14.81 -5.95
CA ARG A 21 14.96 -15.50 -5.40
C ARG A 21 14.73 -15.03 -3.97
N PHE A 22 13.47 -14.76 -3.62
CA PHE A 22 13.07 -14.39 -2.27
C PHE A 22 12.20 -15.50 -1.68
N GLY A 23 12.74 -16.27 -0.74
CA GLY A 23 12.02 -17.38 -0.13
C GLY A 23 11.58 -18.42 -1.17
N ASP A 24 10.28 -18.69 -1.19
CA ASP A 24 9.59 -19.61 -2.09
C ASP A 24 9.20 -19.00 -3.44
N SER A 25 9.44 -17.70 -3.66
CA SER A 25 9.08 -16.97 -4.88
C SER A 25 9.65 -17.60 -6.15
N ALA A 26 9.05 -17.29 -7.30
CA ALA A 26 9.71 -17.49 -8.59
C ALA A 26 11.05 -16.71 -8.64
N ALA A 27 11.99 -17.19 -9.45
CA ALA A 27 13.26 -16.49 -9.64
C ALA A 27 13.03 -15.24 -10.50
N ASP A 28 13.42 -14.08 -9.98
CA ASP A 28 13.47 -12.83 -10.73
C ASP A 28 14.70 -12.81 -11.63
N SER A 29 14.45 -12.75 -12.94
CA SER A 29 15.47 -12.70 -13.98
C SER A 29 16.31 -11.41 -13.99
N ARG A 30 15.84 -10.32 -13.35
CA ARG A 30 16.52 -9.02 -13.22
C ARG A 30 17.20 -8.54 -14.52
N PRO A 31 16.45 -8.39 -15.63
CA PRO A 31 17.03 -8.10 -16.94
C PRO A 31 17.80 -6.77 -17.00
N ALA A 32 17.49 -5.82 -16.12
CA ALA A 32 18.14 -4.52 -16.01
C ALA A 32 19.32 -4.48 -15.01
N GLY A 33 19.60 -5.58 -14.31
CA GLY A 33 20.63 -5.63 -13.26
C GLY A 33 20.29 -4.73 -12.06
N CYS A 34 21.31 -4.20 -11.38
CA CYS A 34 21.10 -3.24 -10.29
C CYS A 34 20.79 -1.84 -10.82
N THR A 35 19.58 -1.36 -10.54
CA THR A 35 19.13 -0.01 -10.93
C THR A 35 18.76 0.86 -9.74
N ALA A 36 19.07 0.40 -8.52
CA ALA A 36 18.68 1.09 -7.31
C ALA A 36 19.30 2.49 -7.20
N LEU A 37 18.50 3.43 -6.72
CA LEU A 37 18.85 4.83 -6.53
C LEU A 37 18.50 5.26 -5.12
N GLY A 38 19.34 6.11 -4.53
CA GLY A 38 19.10 6.57 -3.17
C GLY A 38 19.81 7.87 -2.84
N ALA A 39 19.24 8.59 -1.88
CA ALA A 39 19.75 9.89 -1.43
C ALA A 39 19.38 10.16 0.02
N ASP A 40 20.19 11.00 0.67
CA ASP A 40 19.93 11.50 2.02
C ASP A 40 19.22 12.85 1.95
N VAL A 41 18.20 13.04 2.77
CA VAL A 41 17.54 14.32 3.01
C VAL A 41 17.67 14.67 4.48
N ALA A 42 18.26 15.83 4.77
CA ALA A 42 18.52 16.28 6.13
C ALA A 42 17.56 17.40 6.52
N PHE A 43 17.02 17.30 7.73
CA PHE A 43 16.16 18.27 8.38
C PHE A 43 16.87 18.79 9.66
N PRO A 44 17.73 19.82 9.53
CA PRO A 44 18.65 20.21 10.61
C PRO A 44 17.96 20.66 11.89
N ALA A 45 16.78 21.28 11.77
CA ALA A 45 16.00 21.78 12.89
C ALA A 45 14.94 20.78 13.39
N ALA A 46 14.76 19.64 12.72
CA ALA A 46 13.68 18.73 13.06
C ALA A 46 13.95 17.98 14.37
N GLU A 47 12.99 18.08 15.28
CA GLU A 47 12.94 17.31 16.51
C GLU A 47 12.21 15.99 16.28
N GLN A 48 11.24 15.93 15.37
CA GLN A 48 10.47 14.72 15.10
C GLN A 48 10.09 14.63 13.63
N VAL A 49 9.87 13.42 13.13
CA VAL A 49 9.34 13.17 11.79
C VAL A 49 8.13 12.22 11.82
N TYR A 50 7.28 12.35 10.81
CA TYR A 50 5.98 11.71 10.62
C TYR A 50 5.81 11.34 9.13
N GLY A 51 4.79 10.56 8.77
CA GLY A 51 4.47 10.24 7.38
C GLY A 51 4.66 8.76 7.08
N LEU A 52 5.18 8.41 5.90
CA LEU A 52 5.51 7.06 5.41
C LEU A 52 4.43 5.96 5.59
N PRO A 53 3.11 6.19 5.61
CA PRO A 53 2.15 5.09 5.79
C PRO A 53 2.27 4.06 4.62
N GLU A 54 1.83 2.82 4.75
CA GLU A 54 1.03 2.23 5.84
C GLU A 54 1.82 1.21 6.67
N ARG A 55 1.71 1.29 8.01
CA ARG A 55 2.41 0.40 8.95
C ARG A 55 1.81 0.44 10.34
N VAL A 56 2.17 -0.54 11.17
CA VAL A 56 1.87 -0.52 12.61
C VAL A 56 3.05 0.09 13.39
N ALA A 57 3.04 1.41 13.51
CA ALA A 57 4.04 2.15 14.28
C ALA A 57 3.41 3.39 14.95
N PRO A 58 4.08 3.99 15.95
CA PRO A 58 3.67 5.29 16.46
C PRO A 58 3.65 6.34 15.34
N LEU A 59 2.76 7.33 15.47
CA LEU A 59 2.68 8.46 14.54
C LEU A 59 4.03 9.16 14.37
N ALA A 60 4.66 9.49 15.51
CA ALA A 60 6.03 9.96 15.57
C ALA A 60 7.01 8.81 15.29
N LEU A 61 7.72 8.87 14.16
CA LEU A 61 8.54 7.76 13.69
C LEU A 61 9.80 7.55 14.56
N PRO A 62 10.00 6.33 15.07
CA PRO A 62 11.28 5.93 15.65
C PRO A 62 12.43 6.03 14.65
N MET A 63 13.62 6.38 15.16
CA MET A 63 14.86 6.29 14.40
C MET A 63 15.22 4.82 14.14
N THR A 64 15.67 4.49 12.94
CA THR A 64 16.07 3.14 12.53
C THR A 64 17.57 2.92 12.69
N ALA A 65 18.36 4.00 12.74
CA ALA A 65 19.81 3.95 12.92
C ALA A 65 20.31 5.04 13.87
N ARG A 66 21.55 4.86 14.36
CA ARG A 66 22.25 5.82 15.21
C ARG A 66 23.67 6.03 14.71
N LEU A 67 24.14 7.28 14.70
CA LEU A 67 25.56 7.58 14.45
C LEU A 67 26.43 7.03 15.60
N ARG A 68 27.47 6.28 15.24
CA ARG A 68 28.47 5.79 16.20
C ARG A 68 29.32 6.95 16.69
N ALA A 69 29.53 7.01 18.00
CA ALA A 69 30.39 8.02 18.61
C ALA A 69 31.77 8.04 17.95
N PHE A 70 32.27 9.26 17.67
CA PHE A 70 33.59 9.49 17.08
C PHE A 70 33.83 8.87 15.69
N SER A 71 32.78 8.51 14.95
CA SER A 71 32.89 8.05 13.55
C SER A 71 31.70 8.51 12.70
N ALA A 72 31.84 8.45 11.38
CA ALA A 72 30.73 8.69 10.45
C ALA A 72 29.89 7.43 10.15
N ALA A 73 30.10 6.33 10.89
CA ALA A 73 29.39 5.08 10.66
C ALA A 73 28.04 5.04 11.39
N LEU A 74 27.03 4.45 10.75
CA LEU A 74 25.72 4.19 11.34
C LEU A 74 25.67 2.79 11.95
N THR A 75 25.01 2.66 13.10
CA THR A 75 24.61 1.38 13.69
C THR A 75 23.10 1.25 13.60
N ARG A 76 22.64 0.24 12.85
CA ARG A 76 21.22 -0.11 12.75
C ARG A 76 20.67 -0.43 14.14
N GLN A 77 19.58 0.23 14.50
CA GLN A 77 18.80 -0.02 15.71
C GLN A 77 17.58 -0.89 15.39
N ARG A 78 17.01 -0.73 14.19
CA ARG A 78 15.79 -1.39 13.70
C ARG A 78 15.88 -1.53 12.18
N GLU A 79 15.03 -2.35 11.59
CA GLU A 79 14.91 -2.38 10.14
C GLU A 79 14.45 -1.02 9.58
N PRO A 80 14.89 -0.64 8.37
CA PRO A 80 14.37 0.53 7.67
C PRO A 80 12.86 0.40 7.47
N TYR A 81 12.15 1.52 7.36
CA TYR A 81 10.76 1.49 6.92
C TYR A 81 10.73 1.03 5.46
N ARG A 82 9.89 0.05 5.14
CA ARG A 82 9.70 -0.42 3.77
C ARG A 82 8.35 0.05 3.24
N LEU A 83 8.36 0.64 2.05
CA LEU A 83 7.20 1.08 1.30
C LEU A 83 7.05 0.15 0.09
N PHE A 84 6.29 -0.92 0.31
CA PHE A 84 5.95 -1.90 -0.71
C PHE A 84 4.61 -2.52 -0.35
N ASN A 85 3.63 -2.37 -1.23
CA ASN A 85 2.26 -2.80 -0.97
C ASN A 85 2.18 -4.32 -0.91
N LEU A 86 1.87 -4.86 0.27
CA LEU A 86 1.83 -6.29 0.57
C LEU A 86 0.52 -6.64 1.26
N ASP A 87 -0.02 -7.81 0.91
CA ASP A 87 -1.04 -8.46 1.71
C ASP A 87 -0.36 -9.26 2.84
N VAL A 88 -0.32 -8.68 4.04
CA VAL A 88 0.33 -9.27 5.21
C VAL A 88 -0.73 -9.92 6.09
N PHE A 89 -0.91 -11.23 5.93
CA PHE A 89 -1.85 -12.03 6.74
C PHE A 89 -1.51 -11.92 8.23
N ARG A 90 -2.52 -11.56 9.04
CA ARG A 90 -2.40 -11.41 10.50
C ARG A 90 -1.15 -10.61 10.93
N TYR A 91 -0.94 -9.44 10.32
CA TYR A 91 0.15 -8.55 10.74
C TYR A 91 0.11 -8.30 12.26
N ASP A 92 1.28 -8.26 12.88
CA ASP A 92 1.40 -7.99 14.31
C ASP A 92 1.66 -6.49 14.57
N ARG A 93 1.56 -6.09 15.83
CA ARG A 93 1.78 -4.68 16.24
C ARG A 93 3.25 -4.25 16.23
N SER A 94 4.16 -5.16 15.92
CA SER A 94 5.61 -4.97 15.86
C SER A 94 6.17 -5.08 14.43
N THR A 95 5.31 -5.27 13.44
CA THR A 95 5.71 -5.62 12.09
C THR A 95 6.39 -4.41 11.46
N GLY A 96 7.68 -4.58 11.13
CA GLY A 96 8.51 -3.54 10.52
C GLY A 96 8.38 -3.44 9.00
N VAL A 97 7.59 -4.33 8.38
CA VAL A 97 7.30 -4.27 6.94
C VAL A 97 6.10 -3.35 6.67
N GLY A 98 6.07 -2.73 5.49
CA GLY A 98 4.89 -2.01 5.01
C GLY A 98 3.69 -2.94 4.86
N LEU A 99 2.49 -2.35 4.89
CA LEU A 99 1.21 -3.04 4.74
C LEU A 99 0.67 -2.84 3.32
N TYR A 100 -0.62 -2.52 3.18
CA TYR A 100 -1.36 -2.56 1.92
C TYR A 100 -1.13 -1.32 1.05
N GLY A 101 -0.89 -0.16 1.67
CA GLY A 101 -0.62 1.10 1.00
C GLY A 101 0.78 1.67 1.26
N SER A 102 1.24 2.52 0.34
CA SER A 102 2.51 3.25 0.46
C SER A 102 2.34 4.70 0.03
N LEU A 103 2.67 5.64 0.92
CA LEU A 103 2.83 7.06 0.59
C LEU A 103 4.26 7.48 0.94
N PRO A 104 5.15 7.68 -0.06
CA PRO A 104 6.55 8.04 0.14
C PRO A 104 6.73 9.53 0.50
N PHE A 105 6.07 9.96 1.57
CA PHE A 105 6.08 11.32 2.10
C PHE A 105 6.56 11.32 3.54
N LEU A 106 7.45 12.23 3.90
CA LEU A 106 7.90 12.45 5.27
C LEU A 106 7.71 13.92 5.65
N LEU A 107 7.03 14.17 6.76
CA LEU A 107 6.92 15.48 7.39
C LEU A 107 7.91 15.56 8.54
N ALA A 108 8.69 16.62 8.58
CA ALA A 108 9.66 16.92 9.62
C ALA A 108 9.23 18.17 10.38
N HIS A 109 9.20 18.09 11.70
CA HIS A 109 8.73 19.14 12.60
C HIS A 109 9.80 19.44 13.65
N GLY A 110 10.05 20.70 13.97
CA GLY A 110 10.93 21.07 15.07
C GLY A 110 10.79 22.52 15.52
N GLY A 111 11.36 22.85 16.68
CA GLY A 111 11.40 24.21 17.18
C GLY A 111 10.18 24.63 18.01
N GLY A 112 9.71 23.78 18.93
CA GLY A 112 8.70 24.14 19.92
C GLY A 112 9.21 25.13 20.97
N ALA A 113 8.30 25.65 21.82
CA ALA A 113 8.53 26.65 22.87
C ALA A 113 9.71 26.40 23.86
N GLY A 114 10.38 25.24 23.79
CA GLY A 114 11.53 24.87 24.62
C GLY A 114 12.91 24.97 23.95
N SER A 115 13.03 25.26 22.65
CA SER A 115 14.33 25.25 21.92
C SER A 115 14.87 26.63 21.55
N GLY A 116 14.17 27.72 21.88
CA GLY A 116 14.64 29.09 21.70
C GLY A 116 14.78 29.57 20.25
N GLY A 117 14.43 28.74 19.26
CA GLY A 117 14.35 29.08 17.84
C GLY A 117 12.91 29.32 17.38
N ALA A 118 12.74 29.93 16.21
CA ALA A 118 11.44 29.96 15.53
C ALA A 118 11.12 28.53 15.06
N GLY A 119 10.03 27.96 15.56
CA GLY A 119 9.53 26.66 15.13
C GLY A 119 9.20 26.60 13.65
N GLY A 120 9.29 25.41 13.08
CA GLY A 120 8.94 25.18 11.69
C GLY A 120 8.91 23.73 11.28
N SER A 121 8.28 23.53 10.13
CA SER A 121 8.06 22.23 9.51
C SER A 121 8.48 22.26 8.06
N ALA A 122 8.95 21.11 7.60
CA ALA A 122 9.28 20.88 6.20
C ALA A 122 8.84 19.46 5.83
N GLY A 123 8.80 19.15 4.55
CA GLY A 123 8.51 17.80 4.08
C GLY A 123 9.36 17.39 2.90
N VAL A 124 9.40 16.09 2.65
CA VAL A 124 9.90 15.52 1.41
C VAL A 124 8.87 14.55 0.86
N LEU A 125 8.58 14.68 -0.43
CA LEU A 125 7.85 13.70 -1.22
C LEU A 125 8.84 13.04 -2.17
N TRP A 126 9.06 11.75 -1.98
CA TRP A 126 9.93 10.91 -2.80
C TRP A 126 9.10 10.21 -3.87
N LEU A 127 9.11 10.72 -5.09
CA LEU A 127 8.23 10.27 -6.17
C LEU A 127 8.78 9.01 -6.85
N SER A 128 8.68 7.89 -6.14
CA SER A 128 8.99 6.56 -6.65
C SER A 128 7.88 5.57 -6.36
N ALA A 129 7.57 4.73 -7.35
CA ALA A 129 6.60 3.63 -7.24
C ALA A 129 7.26 2.26 -7.03
N ALA A 130 8.61 2.21 -7.02
CA ALA A 130 9.36 0.98 -6.76
C ALA A 130 9.41 0.66 -5.26
N ASP A 131 9.79 -0.58 -4.92
CA ASP A 131 10.09 -0.97 -3.54
C ASP A 131 11.11 0.00 -2.94
N THR A 132 10.73 0.65 -1.85
CA THR A 132 11.48 1.77 -1.28
C THR A 132 11.73 1.56 0.20
N TYR A 133 12.98 1.74 0.61
CA TYR A 133 13.43 1.68 1.99
C TYR A 133 13.78 3.07 2.49
N VAL A 134 13.41 3.37 3.75
CA VAL A 134 13.71 4.63 4.41
C VAL A 134 14.36 4.39 5.78
N ASP A 135 15.63 4.77 5.89
CA ASP A 135 16.35 4.80 7.16
C ASP A 135 16.27 6.19 7.79
N LEU A 136 16.12 6.28 9.11
CA LEU A 136 16.05 7.53 9.87
C LEU A 136 17.10 7.54 11.00
N TRP A 137 17.85 8.64 11.14
CA TRP A 137 18.77 8.83 12.27
C TRP A 137 18.90 10.30 12.67
N ARG A 138 19.49 10.53 13.84
CA ARG A 138 19.89 11.87 14.29
C ARG A 138 21.22 12.27 13.66
N GLY A 139 21.25 13.37 12.91
CA GLY A 139 22.46 13.96 12.37
C GLY A 139 23.36 14.56 13.47
N GLY A 140 24.59 14.93 13.11
CA GLY A 140 25.57 15.46 14.06
C GLY A 140 25.13 16.74 14.79
N GLY A 141 24.21 17.51 14.20
CA GLY A 141 23.60 18.71 14.79
C GLY A 141 22.30 18.48 15.57
N GLY A 142 21.88 17.21 15.78
CA GLY A 142 20.65 16.88 16.52
C GLY A 142 19.37 16.81 15.68
N GLY A 143 19.36 17.40 14.48
CA GLY A 143 18.29 17.25 13.49
C GLY A 143 18.12 15.82 12.97
N VAL A 144 17.05 15.58 12.22
CA VAL A 144 16.76 14.26 11.62
C VAL A 144 17.33 14.17 10.20
N VAL A 145 17.87 13.01 9.85
CA VAL A 145 18.25 12.68 8.47
C VAL A 145 17.50 11.43 8.04
N SER A 146 16.96 11.45 6.83
CA SER A 146 16.32 10.31 6.17
C SER A 146 17.16 9.85 4.98
N HIS A 147 17.45 8.56 4.88
CA HIS A 147 18.04 7.92 3.70
C HIS A 147 16.98 7.16 2.94
N TRP A 148 16.78 7.52 1.67
CA TRP A 148 15.81 6.88 0.78
C TRP A 148 16.54 5.98 -0.20
N LEU A 149 16.01 4.79 -0.44
CA LEU A 149 16.56 3.84 -1.40
C LEU A 149 15.41 3.14 -2.13
N SER A 150 15.29 3.36 -3.45
CA SER A 150 14.32 2.68 -4.31
C SER A 150 15.02 1.69 -5.24
N GLU A 151 14.36 0.57 -5.52
CA GLU A 151 14.91 -0.51 -6.38
C GLU A 151 15.24 -0.06 -7.82
N GLY A 152 14.50 0.91 -8.35
CA GLY A 152 14.71 1.45 -9.68
C GLY A 152 13.84 2.69 -9.95
N GLY A 153 13.78 3.09 -11.22
CA GLY A 153 13.06 4.29 -11.66
C GLY A 153 13.99 5.50 -11.82
N GLY A 154 13.40 6.70 -11.87
CA GLY A 154 14.13 7.96 -11.86
C GLY A 154 14.21 8.55 -10.44
N MET A 155 15.18 9.43 -10.19
CA MET A 155 15.20 10.23 -8.96
C MET A 155 14.32 11.45 -9.17
N ASP A 156 13.16 11.46 -8.52
CA ASP A 156 12.24 12.60 -8.49
C ASP A 156 11.85 12.90 -7.03
N VAL A 157 12.20 14.09 -6.56
CA VAL A 157 12.14 14.47 -5.15
C VAL A 157 11.64 15.89 -5.04
N VAL A 158 10.55 16.08 -4.29
CA VAL A 158 9.99 17.40 -4.01
C VAL A 158 10.18 17.74 -2.54
N LEU A 159 10.78 18.90 -2.28
CA LEU A 159 10.94 19.46 -0.94
C LEU A 159 9.80 20.45 -0.67
N LEU A 160 9.13 20.27 0.46
CA LEU A 160 7.97 21.06 0.89
C LEU A 160 8.43 21.98 2.02
N GLY A 161 8.39 23.29 1.79
CA GLY A 161 9.06 24.27 2.65
C GLY A 161 8.31 24.70 3.91
N GLY A 162 7.06 24.27 4.10
CA GLY A 162 6.22 24.72 5.22
C GLY A 162 5.86 26.21 5.11
N PRO A 163 5.92 27.01 6.21
CA PRO A 163 6.66 26.74 7.45
C PRO A 163 5.87 26.00 8.55
N GLY A 164 4.54 25.90 8.48
CA GLY A 164 3.73 25.12 9.42
C GLY A 164 3.44 23.70 8.92
N ASP A 165 3.02 22.81 9.82
CA ASP A 165 2.58 21.45 9.45
C ASP A 165 1.43 21.50 8.42
N GLU A 166 0.47 22.40 8.61
CA GLU A 166 -0.65 22.62 7.68
C GLU A 166 -0.18 23.09 6.29
N ASP A 167 0.86 23.93 6.24
CA ASP A 167 1.41 24.42 4.97
C ASP A 167 2.08 23.28 4.19
N VAL A 168 2.84 22.42 4.89
CA VAL A 168 3.45 21.23 4.27
C VAL A 168 2.37 20.32 3.68
N VAL A 169 1.29 20.06 4.44
CA VAL A 169 0.18 19.21 3.97
C VAL A 169 -0.58 19.89 2.81
N ARG A 170 -0.77 21.21 2.84
CA ARG A 170 -1.38 21.95 1.72
C ARG A 170 -0.52 21.90 0.46
N GLN A 171 0.79 22.01 0.60
CA GLN A 171 1.74 21.89 -0.52
C GLN A 171 1.73 20.47 -1.10
N LEU A 172 1.65 19.43 -0.25
CA LEU A 172 1.44 18.05 -0.70
C LEU A 172 0.15 17.92 -1.51
N GLY A 173 -0.97 18.42 -0.99
CA GLY A 173 -2.27 18.39 -1.67
C GLY A 173 -2.30 19.15 -3.00
N ALA A 174 -1.52 20.23 -3.14
CA ALA A 174 -1.38 20.94 -4.41
C ALA A 174 -0.67 20.11 -5.49
N LEU A 175 0.16 19.14 -5.09
CA LEU A 175 0.89 18.25 -5.99
C LEU A 175 0.13 16.97 -6.30
N THR A 176 -0.50 16.36 -5.29
CA THR A 176 -1.11 15.03 -5.38
C THR A 176 -2.63 15.05 -5.50
N GLY A 177 -3.23 16.24 -5.41
CA GLY A 177 -4.68 16.41 -5.29
C GLY A 177 -5.15 16.36 -3.84
N THR A 178 -6.38 16.84 -3.63
CA THR A 178 -7.07 16.80 -2.34
C THR A 178 -8.13 15.69 -2.32
N PRO A 179 -8.48 15.15 -1.14
CA PRO A 179 -9.57 14.19 -1.04
C PRO A 179 -10.84 14.73 -1.74
N PRO A 180 -11.50 13.93 -2.60
CA PRO A 180 -12.78 14.34 -3.17
C PRO A 180 -13.82 14.45 -2.05
N LEU A 181 -14.84 15.30 -2.23
CA LEU A 181 -15.95 15.39 -1.28
C LEU A 181 -16.68 14.03 -1.25
N PRO A 182 -16.64 13.28 -0.13
CA PRO A 182 -17.30 12.00 -0.07
C PRO A 182 -18.82 12.18 -0.08
N PRO A 183 -19.59 11.24 -0.67
CA PRO A 183 -21.04 11.27 -0.56
C PRO A 183 -21.44 11.10 0.91
N LEU A 184 -22.46 11.85 1.36
CA LEU A 184 -22.80 11.94 2.79
C LEU A 184 -23.01 10.57 3.47
N TRP A 185 -23.65 9.62 2.79
CA TRP A 185 -23.92 8.27 3.32
C TRP A 185 -22.63 7.50 3.66
N SER A 186 -21.51 7.77 2.98
CA SER A 186 -20.26 7.05 3.22
C SER A 186 -19.53 7.51 4.49
N LEU A 187 -20.04 8.55 5.17
CA LEU A 187 -19.54 9.02 6.47
C LEU A 187 -20.35 8.43 7.63
N GLY A 188 -21.44 7.71 7.33
CA GLY A 188 -22.31 7.07 8.32
C GLY A 188 -21.77 5.72 8.81
N TYR A 189 -22.65 4.92 9.42
CA TYR A 189 -22.27 3.60 9.91
C TYR A 189 -22.36 2.55 8.79
N HIS A 190 -21.29 1.78 8.61
CA HIS A 190 -21.21 0.69 7.65
C HIS A 190 -21.15 -0.67 8.35
N GLN A 191 -22.07 -1.56 8.01
CA GLN A 191 -22.07 -2.95 8.46
C GLN A 191 -21.46 -3.85 7.38
N SER A 192 -20.39 -4.56 7.75
CA SER A 192 -19.72 -5.55 6.90
C SER A 192 -19.34 -6.80 7.70
N HIS A 193 -19.20 -7.93 7.01
CA HIS A 193 -18.68 -9.20 7.53
C HIS A 193 -18.31 -10.10 6.36
N TRP A 194 -17.25 -10.90 6.49
CA TRP A 194 -16.95 -12.01 5.57
C TRP A 194 -17.53 -13.34 6.12
N ASN A 195 -18.68 -13.86 5.65
CA ASN A 195 -19.61 -13.20 4.73
C ASN A 195 -21.02 -12.99 5.30
N VAL A 196 -21.71 -12.00 4.72
CA VAL A 196 -23.18 -12.01 4.55
C VAL A 196 -23.48 -12.93 3.36
N LYS A 197 -24.04 -14.11 3.64
CA LYS A 197 -24.08 -15.26 2.72
C LYS A 197 -25.28 -15.29 1.78
N SER A 198 -26.30 -14.46 2.00
CA SER A 198 -27.50 -14.46 1.15
C SER A 198 -28.32 -13.17 1.27
N GLN A 199 -29.21 -12.96 0.31
CA GLN A 199 -30.15 -11.84 0.31
C GLN A 199 -31.05 -11.80 1.57
N PRO A 200 -31.69 -12.91 2.00
CA PRO A 200 -32.47 -12.91 3.25
C PRO A 200 -31.66 -12.55 4.50
N GLN A 201 -30.36 -12.91 4.53
CA GLN A 201 -29.51 -12.51 5.65
C GLN A 201 -29.26 -11.00 5.67
N LEU A 202 -29.00 -10.40 4.50
CA LEU A 202 -28.83 -8.94 4.37
C LEU A 202 -30.11 -8.19 4.74
N GLU A 203 -31.27 -8.64 4.24
CA GLU A 203 -32.59 -8.09 4.58
C GLU A 203 -32.87 -8.21 6.09
N GLY A 204 -32.46 -9.31 6.72
CA GLY A 204 -32.55 -9.49 8.16
C GLY A 204 -31.67 -8.52 8.96
N ILE A 205 -30.46 -8.20 8.48
CA ILE A 205 -29.58 -7.20 9.10
C ILE A 205 -30.23 -5.81 9.00
N ASP A 206 -30.72 -5.45 7.82
CA ASP A 206 -31.42 -4.19 7.56
C ASP A 206 -32.65 -4.01 8.47
N ALA A 207 -33.52 -5.03 8.53
CA ALA A 207 -34.72 -5.00 9.37
C ALA A 207 -34.39 -4.95 10.87
N ASN A 208 -33.31 -5.61 11.30
CA ASN A 208 -32.88 -5.56 12.69
C ASN A 208 -32.33 -4.19 13.08
N ALA A 209 -31.62 -3.50 12.18
CA ALA A 209 -31.17 -2.13 12.44
C ALA A 209 -32.36 -1.21 12.73
N ASP A 210 -33.44 -1.31 11.93
CA ASP A 210 -34.68 -0.56 12.15
C ASP A 210 -35.35 -0.94 13.47
N ARG A 211 -35.50 -2.25 13.73
CA ARG A 211 -36.13 -2.78 14.94
C ARG A 211 -35.40 -2.34 16.23
N LEU A 212 -34.08 -2.26 16.18
CA LEU A 212 -33.23 -1.87 17.31
C LEU A 212 -33.01 -0.34 17.40
N GLY A 213 -33.47 0.43 16.41
CA GLY A 213 -33.20 1.86 16.33
C GLY A 213 -31.71 2.18 16.14
N TRP A 214 -30.95 1.29 15.50
CA TRP A 214 -29.52 1.48 15.24
C TRP A 214 -29.30 2.22 13.91
N PRO A 215 -28.46 3.27 13.89
CA PRO A 215 -28.13 3.97 12.65
C PRO A 215 -27.31 3.06 11.73
N LEU A 216 -27.65 3.06 10.45
CA LEU A 216 -27.02 2.24 9.42
C LEU A 216 -27.19 2.93 8.08
N ASP A 217 -26.07 3.15 7.37
CA ASP A 217 -26.00 3.83 6.08
C ASP A 217 -25.45 2.93 4.97
N GLY A 218 -24.55 2.01 5.30
CA GLY A 218 -23.91 1.12 4.33
C GLY A 218 -24.00 -0.35 4.71
N LEU A 219 -24.44 -1.20 3.77
CA LEU A 219 -24.45 -2.66 3.89
C LEU A 219 -23.46 -3.24 2.89
N TRP A 220 -22.55 -4.09 3.36
CA TRP A 220 -21.48 -4.66 2.53
C TRP A 220 -21.70 -6.14 2.23
N LEU A 221 -21.28 -6.51 1.02
CA LEU A 221 -21.22 -7.88 0.54
C LEU A 221 -19.78 -8.20 0.15
N ASP A 222 -19.19 -9.15 0.87
CA ASP A 222 -17.85 -9.68 0.61
C ASP A 222 -17.88 -10.72 -0.52
N ILE A 223 -16.75 -11.37 -0.80
CA ILE A 223 -16.48 -12.15 -2.02
C ILE A 223 -17.49 -13.26 -2.34
N GLU A 224 -18.22 -13.80 -1.35
CA GLU A 224 -19.19 -14.90 -1.60
C GLU A 224 -20.50 -14.43 -2.24
N HIS A 225 -20.72 -13.12 -2.45
CA HIS A 225 -21.89 -12.67 -3.22
C HIS A 225 -21.76 -12.98 -4.72
N ALA A 226 -20.52 -13.07 -5.21
CA ALA A 226 -20.21 -13.28 -6.62
C ALA A 226 -20.28 -14.77 -6.99
N GLN A 227 -20.75 -15.07 -8.21
CA GLN A 227 -20.85 -16.46 -8.68
C GLN A 227 -19.47 -17.10 -8.83
N GLY A 228 -19.06 -17.90 -7.84
CA GLY A 228 -17.77 -18.57 -7.85
C GLY A 228 -16.59 -17.61 -7.99
N LYS A 229 -16.64 -16.47 -7.26
CA LYS A 229 -15.61 -15.41 -7.23
C LYS A 229 -15.34 -14.76 -8.59
N ARG A 230 -16.36 -14.73 -9.46
CA ARG A 230 -16.35 -13.95 -10.70
C ARG A 230 -16.98 -12.59 -10.42
N TYR A 231 -16.18 -11.55 -10.23
CA TYR A 231 -16.69 -10.20 -9.95
C TYR A 231 -17.65 -9.70 -11.05
N PHE A 232 -18.48 -8.72 -10.71
CA PHE A 232 -19.58 -8.23 -11.57
C PHE A 232 -20.65 -9.27 -11.90
N THR A 233 -20.69 -10.38 -11.17
CA THR A 233 -21.76 -11.39 -11.22
C THR A 233 -22.38 -11.59 -9.85
N TRP A 234 -23.48 -12.34 -9.78
CA TRP A 234 -24.17 -12.67 -8.53
C TRP A 234 -24.37 -14.17 -8.46
N ASP A 235 -24.15 -14.78 -7.29
CA ASP A 235 -24.64 -16.12 -7.02
C ASP A 235 -26.17 -16.10 -7.03
N GLY A 236 -26.77 -16.60 -8.11
CA GLY A 236 -28.22 -16.53 -8.32
C GLY A 236 -29.04 -17.37 -7.33
N ALA A 237 -28.43 -18.34 -6.65
CA ALA A 237 -29.11 -19.12 -5.61
C ALA A 237 -29.16 -18.35 -4.28
N ALA A 238 -28.06 -17.67 -3.92
CA ALA A 238 -27.96 -16.91 -2.68
C ALA A 238 -28.53 -15.48 -2.78
N PHE A 239 -28.41 -14.86 -3.95
CA PHE A 239 -28.82 -13.49 -4.26
C PHE A 239 -29.67 -13.47 -5.54
N PRO A 240 -30.91 -13.99 -5.50
CA PRO A 240 -31.76 -14.12 -6.67
C PRO A 240 -32.28 -12.78 -7.22
N ASP A 241 -32.40 -11.74 -6.38
CA ASP A 241 -32.86 -10.40 -6.80
C ASP A 241 -32.00 -9.28 -6.18
N PRO A 242 -30.74 -9.12 -6.63
CA PRO A 242 -29.85 -8.09 -6.09
C PRO A 242 -30.36 -6.66 -6.36
N ARG A 243 -31.15 -6.48 -7.41
CA ARG A 243 -31.77 -5.17 -7.74
C ARG A 243 -32.88 -4.82 -6.75
N GLY A 244 -33.79 -5.77 -6.49
CA GLY A 244 -34.83 -5.60 -5.48
C GLY A 244 -34.26 -5.41 -4.08
N MET A 245 -33.21 -6.16 -3.73
CA MET A 245 -32.49 -6.02 -2.47
C MET A 245 -31.92 -4.60 -2.28
N ALA A 246 -31.26 -4.04 -3.29
CA ALA A 246 -30.76 -2.67 -3.24
C ALA A 246 -31.90 -1.62 -3.21
N ALA A 247 -32.95 -1.83 -4.00
CA ALA A 247 -34.10 -0.94 -4.06
C ALA A 247 -34.92 -0.91 -2.76
N ALA A 248 -34.90 -2.00 -1.98
CA ALA A 248 -35.61 -2.07 -0.70
C ALA A 248 -34.99 -1.18 0.40
N ILE A 249 -33.67 -0.98 0.34
CA ILE A 249 -32.94 -0.20 1.35
C ILE A 249 -32.74 1.27 0.95
N GLU A 250 -32.80 1.59 -0.34
CA GLU A 250 -32.57 2.95 -0.85
C GLU A 250 -33.55 4.00 -0.27
N PRO A 251 -34.87 3.77 -0.15
CA PRO A 251 -35.80 4.72 0.47
C PRO A 251 -35.49 5.03 1.94
N LYS A 252 -34.73 4.15 2.62
CA LYS A 252 -34.27 4.35 3.99
C LYS A 252 -32.98 5.20 4.07
N GLY A 253 -32.45 5.65 2.94
CA GLY A 253 -31.18 6.37 2.84
C GLY A 253 -29.94 5.46 2.85
N ARG A 254 -30.12 4.14 2.81
CA ARG A 254 -29.03 3.15 2.87
C ARG A 254 -28.48 2.82 1.50
N ARG A 255 -27.22 2.36 1.45
CA ARG A 255 -26.51 1.95 0.24
C ARG A 255 -25.93 0.55 0.38
N LEU A 256 -25.95 -0.19 -0.72
CA LEU A 256 -25.31 -1.49 -0.85
C LEU A 256 -23.91 -1.30 -1.45
N VAL A 257 -22.90 -1.94 -0.85
CA VAL A 257 -21.53 -2.01 -1.36
C VAL A 257 -21.20 -3.45 -1.64
N ALA A 258 -20.76 -3.76 -2.87
CA ALA A 258 -20.34 -5.10 -3.27
C ALA A 258 -18.87 -5.06 -3.67
N ILE A 259 -18.06 -5.97 -3.13
CA ILE A 259 -16.64 -6.04 -3.41
C ILE A 259 -16.35 -6.41 -4.88
N ALA A 260 -15.31 -5.81 -5.46
CA ALA A 260 -14.80 -6.17 -6.77
C ALA A 260 -13.28 -6.03 -6.79
N ASP A 261 -12.55 -7.15 -6.72
CA ASP A 261 -11.10 -7.14 -6.67
C ASP A 261 -10.47 -7.16 -8.07
N PRO A 262 -9.21 -6.71 -8.24
CA PRO A 262 -8.57 -6.57 -9.54
C PRO A 262 -8.06 -7.90 -10.13
N HIS A 263 -8.48 -9.05 -9.60
CA HIS A 263 -8.17 -10.36 -10.18
C HIS A 263 -9.38 -10.94 -10.90
N LEU A 264 -9.14 -11.58 -12.05
CA LEU A 264 -10.18 -12.21 -12.85
C LEU A 264 -9.95 -13.71 -12.86
N ARG A 265 -10.96 -14.49 -12.46
CA ARG A 265 -10.92 -15.95 -12.60
C ARG A 265 -10.68 -16.34 -14.06
N ALA A 266 -9.67 -17.17 -14.30
CA ALA A 266 -9.30 -17.60 -15.64
C ALA A 266 -10.28 -18.66 -16.19
N ALA A 267 -11.41 -18.20 -16.73
CA ALA A 267 -12.47 -19.05 -17.23
C ALA A 267 -12.99 -18.52 -18.58
N PRO A 268 -12.91 -19.30 -19.69
CA PRO A 268 -13.37 -18.84 -21.01
C PRO A 268 -14.85 -18.44 -21.06
N GLU A 269 -15.69 -19.06 -20.23
CA GLU A 269 -17.12 -18.74 -20.08
C GLU A 269 -17.39 -17.49 -19.23
N TYR A 270 -16.36 -16.87 -18.67
CA TYR A 270 -16.47 -15.60 -17.95
C TYR A 270 -16.15 -14.44 -18.89
N ASP A 271 -17.19 -13.78 -19.40
CA ASP A 271 -17.11 -12.76 -20.46
C ASP A 271 -16.07 -11.66 -20.18
N ILE A 272 -15.97 -11.18 -18.94
CA ILE A 272 -15.04 -10.12 -18.55
C ILE A 272 -13.59 -10.60 -18.69
N TYR A 273 -13.30 -11.82 -18.24
CA TYR A 273 -11.98 -12.42 -18.43
C TYR A 273 -11.67 -12.63 -19.92
N ALA A 274 -12.60 -13.20 -20.68
CA ALA A 274 -12.43 -13.45 -22.11
C ALA A 274 -12.18 -12.14 -22.88
N ALA A 275 -12.93 -11.09 -22.59
CA ALA A 275 -12.74 -9.77 -23.18
C ALA A 275 -11.37 -9.17 -22.82
N ALA A 276 -10.97 -9.22 -21.54
CA ALA A 276 -9.66 -8.70 -21.10
C ALA A 276 -8.49 -9.47 -21.74
N ALA A 277 -8.61 -10.79 -21.86
CA ALA A 277 -7.62 -11.64 -22.52
C ALA A 277 -7.51 -11.33 -24.03
N ASN A 278 -8.66 -11.27 -24.74
CA ASN A 278 -8.70 -10.97 -26.17
C ASN A 278 -8.17 -9.57 -26.50
N ALA A 279 -8.40 -8.60 -25.60
CA ALA A 279 -7.91 -7.23 -25.74
C ALA A 279 -6.49 -7.01 -25.20
N SER A 280 -5.79 -8.06 -24.73
CA SER A 280 -4.44 -7.98 -24.16
C SER A 280 -4.32 -7.00 -22.98
N LEU A 281 -5.33 -6.96 -22.12
CA LEU A 281 -5.40 -6.05 -20.95
C LEU A 281 -4.86 -6.68 -19.65
N LEU A 282 -4.50 -7.97 -19.67
CA LEU A 282 -3.96 -8.68 -18.50
C LEU A 282 -2.47 -8.40 -18.30
N VAL A 283 -2.01 -8.46 -17.05
CA VAL A 283 -0.57 -8.42 -16.71
C VAL A 283 0.14 -9.60 -17.38
N ARG A 284 1.32 -9.35 -17.95
CA ARG A 284 2.09 -10.34 -18.70
C ARG A 284 3.33 -10.78 -17.92
N PRO A 285 3.71 -12.06 -17.98
CA PRO A 285 5.01 -12.49 -17.46
C PRO A 285 6.15 -11.87 -18.29
N PRO A 286 7.39 -11.82 -17.74
CA PRO A 286 8.54 -11.41 -18.51
C PRO A 286 8.74 -12.33 -19.73
N PRO A 287 9.22 -11.79 -20.87
CA PRO A 287 9.46 -12.61 -22.06
C PRO A 287 10.49 -13.70 -21.77
N SER A 288 10.16 -14.95 -22.09
CA SER A 288 11.10 -16.07 -21.98
C SER A 288 12.25 -15.88 -22.96
N ARG A 289 13.50 -15.89 -22.49
CA ARG A 289 14.68 -15.93 -23.37
C ARG A 289 14.75 -17.32 -24.05
N GLY A 290 14.20 -17.43 -25.25
CA GLY A 290 14.32 -18.60 -26.14
C GLY A 290 13.06 -19.46 -26.20
N GLY A 291 12.27 -19.29 -27.26
CA GLY A 291 11.06 -20.07 -27.55
C GLY A 291 9.99 -19.17 -28.15
N GLY A 292 9.57 -19.45 -29.39
CA GLY A 292 8.67 -18.61 -30.18
C GLY A 292 7.31 -18.35 -29.54
N ASN A 293 6.61 -17.36 -30.08
CA ASN A 293 5.23 -16.97 -29.74
C ASN A 293 4.33 -18.19 -29.47
N ALA A 294 4.20 -18.54 -28.20
CA ALA A 294 3.09 -19.31 -27.69
C ALA A 294 2.41 -18.41 -26.69
N GLY A 295 1.28 -17.82 -27.10
CA GLY A 295 0.37 -17.13 -26.20
C GLY A 295 -0.10 -18.09 -25.12
N ARG A 296 0.64 -18.15 -24.02
CA ARG A 296 0.14 -18.67 -22.76
C ARG A 296 -0.30 -17.45 -21.96
N SER A 297 -1.58 -17.14 -22.05
CA SER A 297 -2.28 -16.42 -20.99
C SER A 297 -2.02 -17.19 -19.71
N GLY A 298 -1.25 -16.60 -18.78
CA GLY A 298 -1.03 -17.16 -17.46
C GLY A 298 -2.32 -17.14 -16.66
N GLY A 299 -3.20 -18.09 -16.92
CA GLY A 299 -4.26 -18.49 -15.99
C GLY A 299 -3.63 -19.47 -15.02
N GLY A 300 -2.93 -18.95 -14.02
CA GLY A 300 -2.80 -19.69 -12.78
C GLY A 300 -4.19 -19.68 -12.15
N ASP A 301 -4.72 -20.85 -11.81
CA ASP A 301 -5.80 -20.95 -10.84
C ASP A 301 -5.25 -20.40 -9.53
N GLY A 302 -5.35 -19.09 -9.34
CA GLY A 302 -5.40 -18.51 -8.02
C GLY A 302 -6.68 -19.05 -7.42
N GLU A 303 -6.60 -20.21 -6.77
CA GLU A 303 -7.47 -20.49 -5.64
C GLU A 303 -7.42 -19.21 -4.80
N GLY A 304 -8.52 -18.45 -4.81
CA GLY A 304 -8.66 -17.29 -3.93
C GLY A 304 -8.24 -17.75 -2.56
N GLY A 305 -7.31 -17.01 -1.93
CA GLY A 305 -6.74 -17.36 -0.65
C GLY A 305 -7.86 -17.78 0.28
N GLY A 306 -8.01 -19.09 0.47
CA GLY A 306 -8.87 -19.65 1.47
C GLY A 306 -8.22 -19.27 2.78
N GLU A 307 -8.68 -18.18 3.40
CA GLU A 307 -8.42 -17.96 4.81
C GLU A 307 -9.06 -19.14 5.54
N GLY A 308 -8.22 -20.12 5.86
CA GLY A 308 -8.60 -21.28 6.63
C GLY A 308 -9.19 -20.79 7.95
N GLY A 309 -10.49 -21.00 8.11
CA GLY A 309 -11.15 -20.99 9.40
C GLY A 309 -10.52 -22.08 10.28
N GLY A 310 -9.46 -21.71 10.99
CA GLY A 310 -8.96 -22.46 12.13
C GLY A 310 -9.92 -22.28 13.28
N GLY A 311 -10.98 -23.09 13.29
CA GLY A 311 -11.72 -23.38 14.50
C GLY A 311 -10.95 -24.41 15.31
N GLU A 312 -10.49 -24.01 16.48
CA GLU A 312 -10.66 -24.66 17.79
C GLU A 312 -10.44 -23.62 18.89
#